data_AF-A0A4Q0ZMB3-F1
#
_entry.id   AF-A0A4Q0ZMB3-F1
#
_cell.length_a   1.000
_cell.length_b   1.000
_cell.length_c   1.000
_cell.angle_alpha   90.00
_cell.angle_beta   90.00
_cell.angle_gamma   90.00
#
_symmetry.space_group_name_H-M   'P 1'
#
loop_
_entity.id
_entity.type
_entity.pdbx_description
1 polymer ?
#
loop_
_entity_poly.entity_id
_entity_poly.type
_entity_poly.pdbx_seq_one_letter_code
_entity_poly.pdbx_strand_id
1 'polypeptide(L)'
;MSQEDIKIAICKRALATFLTKKNVVEPQIQESIVNQLNFLISYFQGLNSDREKLFELTFGHFATREIDPSEEEIISALKSAFYVASQTRNGLKLDLKVLGIDT
;
A
#
# COMPACT_ATOMS: atom_id res chain seq x y z
N MET A 1 10.75 11.37 12.66
CA MET A 1 10.37 10.14 11.94
C MET A 1 11.09 10.16 10.60
N SER A 2 11.82 9.10 10.23
CA SER A 2 12.50 9.07 8.92
C SER A 2 11.48 8.90 7.79
N GLN A 3 11.89 9.21 6.54
CA GLN A 3 11.05 8.95 5.38
C GLN A 3 10.70 7.46 5.24
N GLU A 4 11.60 6.56 5.61
CA GLU A 4 11.31 5.12 5.60
C GLU A 4 10.30 4.72 6.68
N ASP A 5 10.41 5.28 7.89
CA ASP A 5 9.43 5.03 8.95
C ASP A 5 8.02 5.43 8.52
N ILE A 6 7.87 6.57 7.83
CA ILE A 6 6.59 7.04 7.30
C ILE A 6 6.05 6.05 6.25
N LYS A 7 6.91 5.63 5.31
CA LYS A 7 6.54 4.64 4.28
C LYS A 7 6.08 3.33 4.90
N ILE A 8 6.83 2.80 5.87
CA ILE A 8 6.50 1.57 6.60
C ILE A 8 5.17 1.73 7.33
N ALA A 9 4.97 2.86 8.03
CA ALA A 9 3.74 3.11 8.79
C ALA A 9 2.51 3.13 7.88
N ILE A 10 2.59 3.77 6.71
CA ILE A 10 1.50 3.81 5.73
C ILE A 10 1.19 2.40 5.20
N CYS A 11 2.21 1.62 4.86
CA CYS A 11 2.01 0.26 4.34
C CYS A 11 1.43 -0.68 5.40
N LYS A 12 1.91 -0.60 6.65
CA LYS A 12 1.36 -1.36 7.78
C LYS A 12 -0.07 -0.96 8.08
N ARG A 13 -0.40 0.33 8.04
CA ARG A 13 -1.78 0.81 8.18
C ARG A 13 -2.66 0.22 7.09
N ALA A 14 -2.24 0.28 5.83
CA ALA A 14 -3.00 -0.30 4.72
C ALA A 14 -3.26 -1.79 4.90
N LEU A 15 -2.25 -2.56 5.30
CA LEU A 15 -2.38 -3.99 5.58
C LEU A 15 -3.34 -4.25 6.75
N ALA A 16 -3.18 -3.54 7.86
CA ALA A 16 -4.04 -3.68 9.03
C ALA A 16 -5.51 -3.34 8.70
N THR A 17 -5.75 -2.19 8.06
CA THR A 17 -7.08 -1.75 7.62
C THR A 17 -7.71 -2.77 6.66
N PHE A 18 -6.97 -3.25 5.66
CA PHE A 18 -7.47 -4.25 4.72
C PHE A 18 -7.87 -5.57 5.39
N LEU A 19 -7.14 -5.99 6.43
CA LEU A 19 -7.42 -7.23 7.17
C LEU A 19 -8.51 -7.10 8.25
N THR A 20 -9.03 -5.89 8.52
CA THR A 20 -10.11 -5.69 9.51
C THR A 20 -11.42 -6.35 9.12
N LYS A 21 -11.67 -6.49 7.81
CA LYS A 21 -12.91 -7.00 7.26
C LYS A 21 -12.64 -8.21 6.37
N LYS A 22 -13.43 -9.27 6.58
CA LYS A 22 -13.36 -10.49 5.77
C LYS A 22 -14.22 -10.35 4.52
N ASN A 23 -13.85 -11.07 3.46
CA ASN A 23 -14.62 -11.17 2.21
C ASN A 23 -14.85 -9.83 1.51
N VAL A 24 -13.91 -8.89 1.63
CA VAL A 24 -13.93 -7.60 0.92
C VAL A 24 -13.68 -7.79 -0.58
N VAL A 25 -12.88 -8.81 -0.93
CA VAL A 25 -12.54 -9.21 -2.29
C VAL A 25 -12.49 -10.74 -2.37
N GLU A 26 -12.36 -11.29 -3.58
CA GLU A 26 -12.12 -12.72 -3.78
C GLU A 26 -10.83 -13.18 -3.07
N PRO A 27 -10.76 -14.43 -2.56
CA PRO A 27 -9.61 -14.92 -1.80
C PRO A 27 -8.26 -14.79 -2.52
N GLN A 28 -8.22 -15.02 -3.84
CA GLN A 28 -7.01 -14.88 -4.66
C GLN A 28 -6.52 -13.43 -4.75
N ILE A 29 -7.45 -12.47 -4.80
CA ILE A 29 -7.16 -11.04 -4.84
C ILE A 29 -6.69 -10.60 -3.46
N GLN A 30 -7.33 -11.10 -2.40
CA GLN A 30 -6.94 -10.85 -1.02
C GLN A 30 -5.50 -11.31 -0.77
N GLU A 31 -5.15 -12.53 -1.16
CA GLU A 31 -3.79 -13.07 -1.04
C GLU A 31 -2.78 -12.21 -1.82
N SER A 32 -3.12 -11.81 -3.05
CA SER A 32 -2.26 -10.96 -3.88
C SER A 32 -2.00 -9.60 -3.22
N ILE A 33 -3.04 -8.91 -2.72
CA ILE A 33 -2.90 -7.63 -2.02
C ILE A 33 -2.00 -7.77 -0.79
N VAL A 34 -2.25 -8.80 0.03
CA VAL A 34 -1.46 -9.06 1.25
C VAL A 34 0.01 -9.32 0.93
N ASN A 35 0.29 -10.15 -0.07
CA ASN A 35 1.66 -10.46 -0.48
C ASN A 35 2.41 -9.23 -1.02
N GLN A 36 1.72 -8.39 -1.80
CA GLN A 36 2.29 -7.16 -2.32
C GLN A 36 2.57 -6.12 -1.21
N LEU A 37 1.66 -5.96 -0.24
CA LEU A 37 1.87 -5.08 0.92
C LEU A 37 3.01 -5.58 1.82
N ASN A 38 3.08 -6.89 2.08
CA ASN A 38 4.17 -7.48 2.85
C ASN A 38 5.53 -7.28 2.17
N PHE A 39 5.59 -7.49 0.85
CA PHE A 39 6.81 -7.18 0.09
C PHE A 39 7.21 -5.72 0.25
N LEU A 40 6.27 -4.78 0.12
CA LEU A 40 6.54 -3.35 0.22
C LEU A 40 7.05 -2.95 1.62
N ILE A 41 6.48 -3.54 2.68
CA ILE A 41 6.95 -3.37 4.06
C ILE A 41 8.38 -3.89 4.20
N SER A 42 8.67 -5.11 3.76
CA SER A 42 10.02 -5.70 3.83
C SER A 42 11.04 -4.91 3.01
N TYR A 43 10.63 -4.34 1.87
CA TYR A 43 11.47 -3.49 1.04
C TYR A 43 11.90 -2.22 1.81
N PHE A 44 10.95 -1.52 2.42
CA PHE A 44 11.26 -0.32 3.21
C PHE A 44 11.97 -0.60 4.54
N GLN A 45 11.90 -1.83 5.05
CA GLN A 45 12.70 -2.26 6.20
C GLN A 45 14.14 -2.65 5.82
N GLY A 46 14.49 -2.63 4.53
CA GLY A 46 15.80 -3.09 4.05
C GLY A 46 15.98 -4.61 4.07
N LEU A 47 14.91 -5.37 4.33
CA LEU A 47 14.91 -6.85 4.34
C LEU A 47 14.79 -7.44 2.93
N ASN A 48 14.32 -6.64 1.98
CA ASN A 48 14.23 -6.99 0.57
C ASN A 48 14.77 -5.83 -0.28
N SER A 49 15.60 -6.12 -1.27
CA SER A 49 16.24 -5.12 -2.14
C SER A 49 15.81 -5.19 -3.60
N ASP A 50 14.83 -6.05 -3.92
CA ASP A 50 14.31 -6.23 -5.29
C ASP A 50 13.49 -5.01 -5.71
N ARG A 51 14.19 -4.08 -6.39
CA ARG A 51 13.57 -2.85 -6.91
C ARG A 51 12.67 -3.12 -8.11
N GLU A 52 12.91 -4.17 -8.89
CA GLU A 52 12.14 -4.48 -10.10
C GLU A 52 10.70 -4.85 -9.72
N LYS A 53 10.54 -5.59 -8.62
CA LYS A 53 9.23 -5.96 -8.07
C LYS A 53 8.35 -4.77 -7.64
N LEU A 54 8.90 -3.56 -7.45
CA LEU A 54 8.09 -2.34 -7.26
C LEU A 54 7.25 -1.99 -8.50
N PHE A 55 7.71 -2.36 -9.70
CA PHE A 55 7.00 -2.11 -10.95
C PHE A 55 5.87 -3.11 -11.21
N GLU A 56 5.91 -4.26 -10.53
CA GLU A 56 4.90 -5.33 -10.64
C GLU A 56 3.71 -5.14 -9.69
N LEU A 57 3.76 -4.11 -8.82
CA LEU A 57 2.69 -3.85 -7.86
C LEU A 57 1.42 -3.38 -8.58
N THR A 58 0.32 -4.07 -8.29
CA THR A 58 -1.00 -3.88 -8.91
C THR A 58 -2.12 -3.65 -7.91
N PHE A 59 -1.87 -3.78 -6.60
CA PHE A 59 -2.91 -3.67 -5.57
C PHE A 59 -3.70 -2.35 -5.58
N GLY A 60 -3.14 -1.26 -6.10
CA GLY A 60 -3.87 -0.01 -6.34
C GLY A 60 -5.00 -0.13 -7.35
N HIS A 61 -4.84 -0.98 -8.38
CA HIS A 61 -5.90 -1.28 -9.34
C HIS A 61 -7.02 -2.12 -8.68
N PHE A 62 -6.65 -3.13 -7.88
CA PHE A 62 -7.63 -3.94 -7.16
C PHE A 62 -8.48 -3.08 -6.22
N ALA A 63 -7.86 -2.12 -5.52
CA ALA A 63 -8.58 -1.18 -4.65
C ALA A 63 -9.67 -0.37 -5.37
N THR A 64 -9.55 -0.16 -6.68
CA THR A 64 -10.54 0.61 -7.47
C THR A 64 -11.58 -0.23 -8.17
N ARG A 65 -11.30 -1.51 -8.44
CA ARG A 65 -12.13 -2.36 -9.31
C ARG A 65 -12.84 -3.48 -8.55
N GLU A 66 -12.21 -3.98 -7.50
CA GLU A 66 -12.58 -5.24 -6.85
C GLU A 66 -13.18 -5.00 -5.46
N ILE A 67 -13.02 -3.81 -4.90
CA ILE A 67 -13.52 -3.44 -3.58
C ILE A 67 -14.80 -2.60 -3.74
N ASP A 68 -15.84 -2.94 -2.98
CA ASP A 68 -17.08 -2.18 -2.94
C ASP A 68 -16.80 -0.71 -2.58
N PRO A 69 -17.35 0.28 -3.32
CA PRO A 69 -17.11 1.70 -3.06
C PRO A 69 -17.47 2.16 -1.63
N SER A 70 -18.37 1.46 -0.93
CA SER A 70 -18.71 1.74 0.46
C SER A 70 -17.56 1.44 1.45
N GLU A 71 -16.56 0.66 1.05
CA GLU A 71 -15.35 0.40 1.85
C GLU A 71 -14.31 1.52 1.71
N GLU A 72 -14.75 2.77 1.83
CA GLU A 72 -13.94 3.97 1.54
C GLU A 72 -12.62 3.99 2.31
N GLU A 73 -12.63 3.55 3.57
CA GLU A 73 -11.43 3.51 4.43
C GLU A 73 -10.38 2.52 3.88
N ILE A 74 -10.83 1.33 3.46
CA ILE A 74 -9.96 0.30 2.88
C ILE A 74 -9.37 0.80 1.56
N ILE A 75 -10.22 1.34 0.70
CA ILE A 75 -9.82 1.88 -0.60
C ILE A 75 -8.79 3.00 -0.42
N SER A 76 -9.04 3.93 0.50
CA SER A 76 -8.15 5.04 0.81
C SER A 76 -6.79 4.57 1.34
N ALA A 77 -6.79 3.59 2.23
CA ALA A 77 -5.55 3.05 2.80
C ALA A 77 -4.69 2.34 1.73
N LEU A 78 -5.31 1.54 0.85
CA LEU A 78 -4.62 0.89 -0.26
C LEU A 78 -4.09 1.90 -1.29
N LYS A 79 -4.87 2.93 -1.63
CA LYS A 79 -4.41 4.02 -2.51
C LYS A 79 -3.21 4.77 -1.92
N SER A 80 -3.21 5.01 -0.62
CA SER A 80 -2.10 5.66 0.08
C SER A 80 -0.81 4.82 0.01
N ALA A 81 -0.90 3.51 0.27
CA ALA A 81 0.24 2.60 0.12
C ALA A 81 0.72 2.49 -1.34
N PHE A 82 -0.21 2.50 -2.31
CA PHE A 82 0.13 2.47 -3.73
C PHE A 82 0.81 3.75 -4.19
N TYR A 83 0.36 4.91 -3.69
CA TYR A 83 1.05 6.18 -3.90
C TYR A 83 2.49 6.14 -3.39
N VAL A 84 2.71 5.62 -2.18
CA VAL A 84 4.05 5.43 -1.60
C VAL A 84 4.94 4.55 -2.49
N ALA A 85 4.41 3.43 -2.98
CA ALA A 85 5.12 2.56 -3.92
C ALA A 85 5.45 3.29 -5.22
N SER A 86 4.49 4.02 -5.79
CA SER A 86 4.66 4.77 -7.04
C SER A 86 5.69 5.89 -6.93
N GLN A 87 5.69 6.66 -5.84
CA GLN A 87 6.72 7.67 -5.60
C GLN A 87 8.10 7.03 -5.44
N THR A 88 8.19 5.91 -4.71
CA THR A 88 9.45 5.20 -4.49
C THR A 88 10.04 4.66 -5.80
N ARG A 89 9.25 3.96 -6.64
CA ARG A 89 9.75 3.44 -7.92
C ARG A 89 10.21 4.55 -8.88
N ASN A 90 9.63 5.74 -8.76
CA ASN A 90 9.99 6.92 -9.56
C ASN A 90 11.12 7.75 -8.93
N GLY A 91 11.64 7.37 -7.76
CA GLY A 91 12.68 8.15 -7.04
C GLY A 91 12.19 9.51 -6.51
N LEU A 92 10.87 9.66 -6.33
CA LEU A 92 10.24 10.90 -5.90
C LEU A 92 10.03 10.93 -4.38
N LYS A 93 9.99 12.14 -3.82
CA LYS A 93 9.59 12.35 -2.42
C LYS A 93 8.09 12.16 -2.26
N LEU A 94 7.66 11.81 -1.04
CA LEU A 94 6.24 11.76 -0.69
C LEU A 94 5.70 13.18 -0.51
N ASP A 95 4.55 13.46 -1.11
CA ASP A 95 3.72 14.60 -0.72
C ASP A 95 2.78 14.17 0.42
N LEU A 96 3.02 14.71 1.62
CA LEU A 96 2.26 14.37 2.81
C LEU A 96 0.82 14.88 2.74
N LYS A 97 0.55 15.93 1.96
CA LYS A 97 -0.82 16.44 1.75
C LYS A 97 -1.70 15.43 1.01
N VAL A 98 -1.12 14.73 0.03
CA VAL A 98 -1.81 13.65 -0.70
C VAL A 98 -2.17 12.50 0.24
N LEU A 99 -1.42 12.31 1.32
CA LEU A 99 -1.63 11.27 2.31
C LEU A 99 -2.52 11.71 3.48
N GLY A 100 -3.04 12.95 3.46
CA GLY A 100 -3.83 13.51 4.55
C GLY A 100 -3.03 13.67 5.85
N ILE A 101 -1.70 13.82 5.76
CA ILE A 101 -0.81 14.06 6.89
C ILE A 101 -0.46 15.54 6.89
N ASP A 102 -1.14 16.31 7.74
CA ASP A 102 -0.77 17.69 8.02
C ASP A 102 0.58 17.72 8.78
N THR A 103 1.48 18.60 8.34
CA THR A 103 2.84 18.76 8.89
C THR A 103 2.91 19.99 9.79
#